data_AF-A0A355E9H1-F1
#
_entry.id   AF-A0A355E9H1-F1
#
_cell.length_a   1.000
_cell.length_b   1.000
_cell.length_c   1.000
_cell.angle_alpha   90.00
_cell.angle_beta   90.00
_cell.angle_gamma   90.00
#
_symmetry.space_group_name_H-M   'P 1'
#
loop_
_entity.id
_entity.type
_entity.pdbx_description
1 polymer ?
#
loop_
_entity_poly.entity_id
_entity_poly.type
_entity_poly.pdbx_seq_one_letter_code
_entity_poly.pdbx_strand_id
1 'polypeptide(L)'
;MRALCLALALCLPLAGGCSGLKTKKPSGKPAARSGAKGKNAAPAPKADPQAQEKAYQLGLRLFQEERYDGAKKAWQDAVRLGPDTALGKQAQANLKKVERMLDSLKEIGKQ
;
A
#
# COMPACT_ATOMS: atom_id res chain seq x y z
N MET A 1 -15.12 -53.58 -25.81
CA MET A 1 -13.84 -53.52 -26.54
C MET A 1 -13.17 -52.20 -26.22
N ARG A 2 -12.21 -52.21 -25.30
CA ARG A 2 -11.36 -51.07 -24.92
C ARG A 2 -9.93 -51.50 -25.19
N ALA A 3 -9.20 -50.75 -26.01
CA ALA A 3 -7.76 -50.57 -25.93
C ALA A 3 -7.27 -49.82 -27.17
N LEU A 4 -6.68 -48.64 -26.98
CA LEU A 4 -5.28 -48.40 -27.36
C LEU A 4 -4.86 -47.01 -26.85
N CYS A 5 -4.32 -46.98 -25.63
CA CYS A 5 -3.42 -45.91 -25.20
C CYS A 5 -2.02 -46.30 -25.66
N LEU A 6 -1.46 -45.56 -26.63
CA LEU A 6 -0.06 -45.69 -27.02
C LEU A 6 0.76 -44.70 -26.19
N ALA A 7 1.36 -45.22 -25.11
CA ALA A 7 2.45 -44.59 -24.41
C ALA A 7 3.75 -44.88 -25.18
N LEU A 8 4.42 -43.84 -25.67
CA LEU A 8 5.78 -43.97 -26.17
C LEU A 8 6.73 -43.37 -25.13
N ALA A 9 7.24 -44.25 -24.27
CA ALA A 9 8.39 -44.01 -23.43
C ALA A 9 9.66 -44.19 -24.27
N LEU A 10 10.48 -43.15 -24.40
CA LEU A 10 11.86 -43.29 -24.84
C LEU A 10 12.77 -42.73 -23.74
N CYS A 11 13.35 -43.66 -22.99
CA CYS A 11 14.49 -43.43 -22.12
C CYS A 11 15.73 -43.84 -22.92
N LEU A 12 16.82 -43.06 -22.90
CA LEU A 12 18.13 -43.60 -22.52
C LEU A 12 19.13 -42.46 -22.20
N PRO A 13 20.08 -42.68 -21.28
CA PRO A 13 20.89 -41.65 -20.62
C PRO A 13 22.33 -41.60 -21.17
N LEU A 14 23.11 -40.57 -20.82
CA LEU A 14 24.57 -40.68 -20.67
C LEU A 14 25.09 -39.58 -19.72
N ALA A 15 25.96 -40.03 -18.81
CA ALA A 15 26.51 -39.31 -17.68
C ALA A 15 27.71 -38.41 -18.04
N GLY A 16 28.05 -37.47 -17.14
CA GLY A 16 29.44 -37.05 -16.95
C GLY A 16 29.65 -35.57 -16.64
N GLY A 17 30.20 -35.27 -15.45
CA GLY A 17 31.06 -34.10 -15.23
C GLY A 17 30.72 -33.20 -14.05
N CYS A 18 31.29 -33.49 -12.88
CA CYS A 18 31.51 -32.49 -11.82
C CYS A 18 32.77 -31.67 -12.14
N SER A 19 32.71 -30.34 -12.06
CA SER A 19 33.77 -29.49 -11.49
C SER A 19 33.33 -28.02 -11.45
N GLY A 20 33.46 -27.42 -10.27
CA GLY A 20 33.05 -26.05 -9.99
C GLY A 20 33.96 -24.99 -10.60
N LEU A 21 33.40 -23.78 -10.73
CA LEU A 21 34.15 -22.53 -10.79
C LEU A 21 33.28 -21.39 -10.26
N LYS A 22 33.69 -20.86 -9.11
CA LYS A 22 33.30 -19.56 -8.58
C LYS A 22 33.47 -18.48 -9.65
N THR A 23 32.42 -17.73 -9.98
CA THR A 23 32.57 -16.35 -10.49
C THR A 23 31.43 -15.43 -10.02
N LYS A 24 31.85 -14.42 -9.24
CA LYS A 24 31.35 -13.05 -9.06
C LYS A 24 29.90 -12.67 -9.43
N LYS A 25 29.14 -12.30 -8.39
CA LYS A 25 28.25 -11.12 -8.23
C LYS A 25 27.94 -10.30 -9.51
N PRO A 26 26.68 -10.30 -9.99
CA PRO A 26 26.18 -9.22 -10.82
C PRO A 26 25.76 -8.06 -9.92
N SER A 27 26.63 -7.06 -9.85
CA SER A 27 26.30 -5.72 -9.36
C SER A 27 25.63 -4.98 -10.50
N GLY A 28 24.30 -5.10 -10.61
CA GLY A 28 23.49 -4.37 -11.58
C GLY A 28 22.50 -3.48 -10.86
N LYS A 29 22.81 -2.19 -10.72
CA LYS A 29 21.81 -1.16 -10.41
C LYS A 29 20.82 -1.09 -11.58
N PRO A 30 19.56 -0.78 -11.30
CA PRO A 30 19.01 0.36 -12.03
C PRO A 30 18.25 1.35 -11.15
N ALA A 31 18.15 2.55 -11.72
CA ALA A 31 17.22 3.61 -11.38
C ALA A 31 17.52 4.39 -10.09
N ALA A 32 18.40 5.37 -10.24
CA ALA A 32 18.06 6.71 -9.80
C ALA A 32 16.64 7.05 -10.30
N ARG A 33 15.65 7.00 -9.40
CA ARG A 33 14.49 7.87 -9.56
C ARG A 33 14.89 9.22 -9.00
N SER A 34 15.38 10.03 -9.93
CA SER A 34 15.18 11.47 -9.89
C SER A 34 13.71 11.73 -9.55
N GLY A 35 13.54 12.37 -8.41
CA GLY A 35 12.25 12.75 -7.85
C GLY A 35 12.50 13.79 -6.78
N ALA A 36 13.38 14.76 -7.09
CA ALA A 36 13.47 16.00 -6.36
C ALA A 36 12.11 16.71 -6.49
N LYS A 37 11.16 16.35 -5.62
CA LYS A 37 10.18 17.33 -5.16
C LYS A 37 10.80 17.92 -3.91
N GLY A 38 11.76 18.82 -4.14
CA GLY A 38 12.14 19.86 -3.21
C GLY A 38 10.92 20.75 -2.97
N LYS A 39 9.93 20.20 -2.27
CA LYS A 39 9.08 21.01 -1.43
C LYS A 39 10.00 21.32 -0.28
N ASN A 40 10.36 22.60 -0.11
CA ASN A 40 10.87 23.09 1.15
C ASN A 40 9.86 22.62 2.20
N ALA A 41 10.11 21.45 2.79
CA ALA A 41 9.27 20.89 3.80
C ALA A 41 9.56 21.80 4.99
N ALA A 42 8.67 22.77 5.20
CA ALA A 42 8.57 23.42 6.49
C ALA A 42 8.68 22.29 7.53
N PRO A 43 9.50 22.45 8.58
CA PRO A 43 9.74 21.38 9.53
C PRO A 43 8.37 20.82 9.92
N ALA A 44 8.18 19.51 9.66
CA ALA A 44 6.94 18.86 10.04
C ALA A 44 6.70 19.21 11.52
N PRO A 45 5.49 19.67 11.89
CA PRO A 45 5.21 19.99 13.28
C PRO A 45 5.65 18.77 14.10
N LYS A 46 6.38 19.01 15.19
CA LYS A 46 6.73 17.93 16.13
C LYS A 46 5.42 17.22 16.45
N ALA A 47 5.29 15.98 15.99
CA ALA A 47 4.06 15.24 16.11
C ALA A 47 3.72 15.16 17.60
N ASP A 48 2.53 15.62 17.97
CA ASP A 48 1.93 15.27 19.25
C ASP A 48 1.27 13.90 19.04
N PRO A 49 1.87 12.80 19.52
CA PRO A 49 1.36 11.47 19.24
C PRO A 49 -0.02 11.24 19.88
N GLN A 50 -0.29 11.89 21.02
CA GLN A 50 -1.56 11.74 21.72
C GLN A 50 -2.67 12.52 21.01
N ALA A 51 -2.39 13.74 20.55
CA ALA A 51 -3.35 14.48 19.72
C ALA A 51 -3.63 13.75 18.41
N GLN A 52 -2.60 13.16 17.78
CA GLN A 52 -2.76 12.41 16.54
C GLN A 52 -3.64 11.18 16.73
N GLU A 53 -3.39 10.40 17.79
CA GLU A 53 -4.20 9.24 18.15
C GLU A 53 -5.66 9.64 18.41
N LYS A 54 -5.89 10.70 19.20
CA LYS A 54 -7.24 11.21 19.48
C LYS A 54 -7.99 11.59 18.20
N ALA A 55 -7.34 12.28 17.27
CA ALA A 55 -7.92 12.65 15.99
C ALA A 55 -8.23 11.40 15.14
N TYR A 56 -7.33 10.43 15.10
CA TYR A 56 -7.54 9.17 14.37
C TYR A 56 -8.72 8.36 14.91
N GLN A 57 -8.80 8.19 16.23
CA GLN A 57 -9.88 7.47 16.91
C GLN A 57 -11.23 8.16 16.76
N LEU A 58 -11.25 9.51 16.80
CA LEU A 58 -12.45 10.28 16.50
C LEU A 58 -12.94 9.98 15.07
N GLY A 59 -12.02 9.93 14.10
CA GLY A 59 -12.36 9.58 12.72
C GLY A 59 -12.97 8.18 12.60
N LEU A 60 -12.41 7.19 13.30
CA LEU A 60 -12.96 5.83 13.34
C LEU A 60 -14.37 5.80 13.93
N ARG A 61 -14.60 6.48 15.07
CA ARG A 61 -15.92 6.56 15.71
C ARG A 61 -16.95 7.21 14.80
N LEU A 62 -16.63 8.36 14.22
CA LEU A 62 -17.52 9.08 13.32
C LEU A 62 -17.82 8.27 12.05
N PHE A 63 -16.86 7.49 11.57
CA PHE A 63 -17.08 6.60 10.43
C PHE A 63 -18.05 5.46 10.77
N GLN A 64 -17.93 4.88 11.98
CA GLN A 64 -18.86 3.86 12.48
C GLN A 64 -20.27 4.43 12.69
N GLU A 65 -20.37 5.70 13.07
CA GLU A 65 -21.64 6.45 13.15
C GLU A 65 -22.16 6.92 11.78
N GLU A 66 -21.51 6.53 10.67
CA GLU A 66 -21.84 6.96 9.30
C GLU A 66 -21.78 8.48 9.06
N ARG A 67 -21.14 9.22 9.98
CA ARG A 67 -20.92 10.67 9.91
C ARG A 67 -19.67 10.96 9.10
N TYR A 68 -19.73 10.67 7.81
CA TYR A 68 -18.59 10.65 6.90
C TYR A 68 -17.87 12.00 6.77
N ASP A 69 -18.59 13.13 6.75
CA ASP A 69 -17.97 14.46 6.76
C ASP A 69 -17.16 14.74 8.03
N GLY A 70 -17.66 14.27 9.17
CA GLY A 70 -16.97 14.39 10.45
C GLY A 70 -15.73 13.49 10.48
N ALA A 71 -15.86 12.25 10.02
CA ALA A 71 -14.76 11.30 9.92
C ALA A 71 -13.63 11.85 9.03
N LYS A 72 -13.99 12.44 7.88
CA LYS A 72 -13.04 13.10 6.97
C LYS A 72 -12.24 14.19 7.68
N LYS A 73 -12.91 15.10 8.39
CA LYS A 73 -12.24 16.19 9.13
C LYS A 73 -11.28 15.65 10.20
N ALA A 74 -11.71 14.66 10.98
CA ALA A 74 -10.89 14.07 12.04
C ALA A 74 -9.63 13.37 11.48
N TRP A 75 -9.75 12.64 10.37
CA TRP A 75 -8.57 12.04 9.73
C TRP A 75 -7.68 13.08 9.03
N GLN A 76 -8.21 14.19 8.50
CA GLN A 76 -7.39 15.30 8.01
C GLN A 76 -6.54 15.89 9.14
N ASP A 77 -7.09 16.05 10.34
CA ASP A 77 -6.33 16.49 11.51
C ASP A 77 -5.24 15.49 11.91
N ALA A 78 -5.55 14.19 11.90
CA ALA A 78 -4.55 13.16 12.16
C ALA A 78 -3.39 13.22 11.14
N VAL A 79 -3.68 13.48 9.85
CA VAL A 79 -2.64 13.66 8.83
C VAL A 79 -1.84 14.94 9.06
N ARG A 80 -2.49 16.06 9.42
CA ARG A 80 -1.83 17.34 9.72
C ARG A 80 -0.85 17.24 10.89
N LEU A 81 -1.19 16.45 11.90
CA LEU A 81 -0.35 16.24 13.08
C LEU A 81 0.88 15.36 12.82
N GLY A 82 0.86 14.53 11.78
CA GLY A 82 1.97 13.66 11.45
C GLY A 82 1.72 12.81 10.20
N PRO A 83 1.95 13.33 8.99
CA PRO A 83 1.56 12.63 7.76
C PRO A 83 2.36 11.35 7.52
N ASP A 84 3.57 11.25 8.06
CA ASP A 84 4.50 10.15 7.84
C ASP A 84 4.52 9.11 8.98
N THR A 85 3.77 9.34 10.06
CA THR A 85 3.61 8.36 11.15
C THR A 85 2.73 7.18 10.70
N ALA A 86 2.71 6.09 11.48
CA ALA A 86 1.83 4.95 11.20
C ALA A 86 0.35 5.38 11.14
N LEU A 87 -0.08 6.17 12.12
CA LEU A 87 -1.45 6.71 12.19
C LEU A 87 -1.73 7.68 11.05
N GLY A 88 -0.78 8.53 10.67
CA GLY A 88 -0.94 9.43 9.52
C GLY A 88 -1.18 8.67 8.22
N LYS A 89 -0.43 7.59 7.99
CA LYS A 89 -0.61 6.71 6.82
C LYS A 89 -1.95 5.98 6.84
N GLN A 90 -2.39 5.50 8.01
CA GLN A 90 -3.72 4.91 8.16
C GLN A 90 -4.83 5.94 7.92
N ALA A 91 -4.68 7.15 8.45
CA ALA A 91 -5.62 8.25 8.23
C ALA A 91 -5.72 8.61 6.73
N GLN A 92 -4.61 8.65 5.99
CA GLN A 92 -4.62 8.85 4.54
C GLN A 92 -5.37 7.74 3.79
N ALA A 93 -5.22 6.47 4.21
CA ALA A 93 -5.96 5.37 3.60
C ALA A 93 -7.47 5.49 3.87
N ASN A 94 -7.85 5.85 5.10
CA ASN A 94 -9.23 6.08 5.48
C ASN A 94 -9.85 7.30 4.77
N LEU A 95 -9.07 8.36 4.54
CA LEU A 95 -9.51 9.52 3.77
C LEU A 95 -9.93 9.15 2.35
N LYS A 96 -9.12 8.36 1.64
CA LYS A 96 -9.48 7.88 0.30
C LYS A 96 -10.76 7.06 0.29
N LYS A 97 -11.00 6.28 1.35
CA LYS A 97 -12.22 5.48 1.49
C LYS A 97 -13.44 6.38 1.69
N VAL A 98 -13.38 7.32 2.63
CA VAL A 98 -14.52 8.18 2.97
C VAL A 98 -14.83 9.18 1.87
N GLU A 99 -13.83 9.67 1.13
CA GLU A 99 -14.04 10.52 -0.03
C GLU A 99 -14.88 9.82 -1.10
N ARG A 100 -14.54 8.57 -1.45
CA ARG A 100 -15.35 7.79 -2.40
C ARG A 100 -16.79 7.59 -1.92
N MET A 101 -16.99 7.37 -0.62
CA MET A 101 -18.34 7.20 -0.06
C MET A 101 -19.14 8.50 -0.13
N LEU A 102 -18.54 9.62 0.24
CA LEU A 102 -19.16 10.95 0.13
C LEU A 102 -19.53 11.28 -1.32
N ASP A 103 -18.67 10.94 -2.28
CA ASP A 103 -18.97 11.12 -3.70
C ASP A 103 -20.18 10.27 -4.12
N SER A 104 -20.22 8.99 -3.73
CA SER A 104 -21.38 8.12 -3.99
C SER A 104 -22.68 8.66 -3.39
N LEU A 105 -22.64 9.13 -2.14
CA LEU A 105 -23.82 9.71 -1.47
C LEU A 105 -24.31 10.98 -2.17
N LYS A 106 -23.38 11.80 -2.65
CA LYS A 106 -23.69 13.01 -3.41
C LYS A 106 -24.39 12.68 -4.72
N GLU A 107 -24.00 11.62 -5.43
CA GLU A 107 -24.66 11.22 -6.67
C GLU A 107 -26.04 10.59 -6.44
N ILE A 108 -26.26 9.93 -5.30
CA ILE A 108 -27.59 9.40 -4.92
C ILE A 108 -28.55 10.56 -4.64
N GLY A 109 -28.12 11.58 -3.90
CA GLY A 109 -28.98 12.71 -3.52
C GLY A 109 -29.35 13.68 -4.65
N LYS A 110 -28.83 13.49 -5.88
CA LYS A 110 -29.16 14.28 -7.07
C LYS A 110 -30.28 13.68 -7.92
N GLN A 111 -30.63 12.42 -7.68
CA GLN A 111 -31.70 11.69 -8.40
C GLN A 111 -33.04 11.95 -7.74
#